data_AF-A0A5C3KCJ4-F1
#
_entry.id   AF-A0A5C3KCJ4-F1
#
_cell.length_a   1.000
_cell.length_b   1.000
_cell.length_c   1.000
_cell.angle_alpha   90.00
_cell.angle_beta   90.00
_cell.angle_gamma   90.00
#
_symmetry.space_group_name_H-M   'P 1'
#
loop_
_entity.id
_entity.type
_entity.pdbx_description
1 polymer ?
#
loop_
_entity_poly.entity_id
_entity_poly.type
_entity_poly.pdbx_seq_one_letter_code
_entity_poly.pdbx_strand_id
1 'polypeptide(L)'
;MDPLLSNAPESNLKHHSGTIPFIAHELLDTLDDLPSDHFLRHDLDSLLYILMWVTQSLPDHHNWKQGLLRNGTGKSDSKVFLARQKGATGPLTEFEQLKADWVAPLITLWCDAMFDREHAERRDKNFATYDHATLGGQLTFQTFMEAIKEAIEKELLAG
;
A
#
# COMPACT_ATOMS: atom_id res chain seq x y z
N MET A 1 7.71 33.63 45.57
CA MET A 1 7.53 32.17 45.45
C MET A 1 6.71 31.96 44.20
N ASP A 2 7.39 31.95 43.05
CA ASP A 2 6.79 31.77 41.73
C ASP A 2 6.53 30.28 41.48
N PRO A 3 5.33 29.87 41.05
CA PRO A 3 5.12 28.52 40.56
C PRO A 3 5.67 28.44 39.14
N LEU A 4 6.74 27.66 38.98
CA LEU A 4 7.36 27.34 37.70
C LEU A 4 6.31 26.83 36.72
N LEU A 5 6.13 27.59 35.64
CA LEU A 5 5.52 27.19 34.39
C LEU A 5 6.16 25.88 33.92
N SER A 6 5.39 24.79 33.99
CA SER A 6 5.66 23.55 33.28
C SER A 6 5.44 23.78 31.79
N ASN A 7 6.40 24.44 31.13
CA ASN A 7 6.51 24.47 29.68
C ASN A 7 7.07 23.13 29.18
N ALA A 8 6.27 22.08 29.25
CA ALA A 8 6.51 20.92 28.39
C ALA A 8 5.98 21.30 27.00
N PRO A 9 6.81 21.31 25.94
CA PRO A 9 6.28 21.52 24.61
C PRO A 9 5.41 20.32 24.26
N GLU A 10 4.10 20.57 24.11
CA GLU A 10 3.19 19.66 23.41
C GLU A 10 3.68 19.51 21.96
N SER A 11 4.57 18.55 21.74
CA SER A 11 5.10 18.20 20.42
C SER A 11 4.71 16.77 20.03
N ASN A 12 3.47 16.38 20.37
CA ASN A 12 2.93 15.07 20.00
C ASN A 12 1.87 15.16 18.87
N LEU A 13 1.93 16.22 18.05
CA LEU A 13 1.34 16.18 16.72
C LEU A 13 2.22 15.27 15.86
N LYS A 14 1.92 13.98 15.89
CA LYS A 14 2.61 12.93 15.13
C LYS A 14 2.37 13.19 13.65
N HIS A 15 3.33 13.84 13.00
CA HIS A 15 3.32 14.07 11.57
C HIS A 15 3.44 12.72 10.85
N HIS A 16 2.33 12.22 10.28
CA HIS A 16 2.38 11.17 9.27
C HIS A 16 3.23 11.69 8.11
N SER A 17 4.50 11.31 8.11
CA SER A 17 5.49 11.77 7.13
C SER A 17 5.39 10.88 5.91
N GLY A 18 4.51 11.25 4.98
CA GLY A 18 4.31 10.54 3.72
C GLY A 18 3.62 11.42 2.68
N THR A 19 3.94 11.20 1.41
CA THR A 19 3.22 11.84 0.30
C THR A 19 1.90 11.09 0.11
N ILE A 20 0.79 11.69 0.54
CA ILE A 20 -0.54 11.06 0.68
C ILE A 20 -0.93 10.10 -0.47
N PRO A 21 -0.74 10.43 -1.77
CA PRO A 21 -1.05 9.50 -2.87
C PRO A 21 -0.32 8.14 -2.82
N PHE A 22 0.88 8.12 -2.23
CA PHE A 22 1.74 6.95 -2.17
C PHE A 22 1.75 6.28 -0.80
N ILE A 23 1.04 6.82 0.20
CA ILE A 23 0.88 6.14 1.49
C ILE A 23 0.11 4.83 1.25
N ALA A 24 0.57 3.74 1.87
CA ALA A 24 -0.09 2.44 1.80
C ALA A 24 -1.57 2.53 2.20
N HIS A 25 -2.43 1.74 1.56
CA HIS A 25 -3.87 1.86 1.73
C HIS A 25 -4.31 1.72 3.20
N GLU A 26 -3.80 0.71 3.91
CA GLU A 26 -4.16 0.42 5.31
C GLU A 26 -3.72 1.53 6.29
N LEU A 27 -2.74 2.36 5.90
CA LEU A 27 -2.28 3.48 6.71
C LEU A 27 -3.13 4.75 6.54
N LEU A 28 -3.93 4.84 5.47
CA LEU A 28 -4.76 6.02 5.19
C LEU A 28 -5.90 6.20 6.19
N ASP A 29 -6.50 5.09 6.65
CA ASP A 29 -7.59 5.16 7.62
C ASP A 29 -7.09 5.55 9.01
N THR A 30 -5.84 5.20 9.34
CA THR A 30 -5.21 5.48 10.64
C THR A 30 -4.50 6.84 10.72
N LEU A 31 -4.60 7.70 9.69
CA LEU A 31 -3.96 9.02 9.65
C LEU A 31 -4.39 9.98 10.77
N ASP A 32 -5.53 9.72 11.44
CA ASP A 32 -6.03 10.56 12.53
C ASP A 32 -6.03 9.82 13.89
N ASP A 33 -5.66 8.54 13.92
CA ASP A 33 -5.77 7.66 15.08
C ASP A 33 -4.38 7.21 15.61
N LEU A 34 -4.38 6.41 16.69
CA LEU A 34 -3.19 5.79 17.29
C LEU A 34 -2.22 5.19 16.25
N PRO A 35 -0.91 5.11 16.55
CA PRO A 35 0.07 4.63 15.57
C PRO A 35 -0.31 3.24 15.06
N SER A 36 -0.58 3.16 13.76
CA SER A 36 -0.74 1.90 13.04
C SER A 36 0.63 1.24 12.90
N ASP A 37 0.68 -0.07 13.07
CA ASP A 37 1.91 -0.84 12.87
C ASP A 37 2.36 -0.70 11.41
N HIS A 38 3.58 -0.20 11.20
CA HIS A 38 4.16 -0.08 9.86
C HIS A 38 4.93 -1.36 9.52
N PHE A 39 4.56 -2.00 8.41
CA PHE A 39 5.17 -3.25 7.94
C PHE A 39 5.80 -3.06 6.58
N LEU A 40 6.76 -3.93 6.23
CA LEU A 40 7.44 -3.90 4.92
C LEU A 40 6.45 -3.92 3.74
N ARG A 41 5.30 -4.63 3.86
CA ARG A 41 4.28 -4.65 2.81
C ARG A 41 3.75 -3.25 2.48
N HIS A 42 3.78 -2.30 3.40
CA HIS A 42 3.34 -0.92 3.16
C HIS A 42 4.30 -0.18 2.24
N ASP A 43 5.60 -0.43 2.35
CA ASP A 43 6.59 0.16 1.44
C ASP A 43 6.47 -0.46 0.04
N LEU A 44 6.17 -1.77 -0.03
CA LEU A 44 5.87 -2.46 -1.29
C LEU A 44 4.55 -1.94 -1.93
N ASP A 45 3.53 -1.64 -1.13
CA ASP A 45 2.26 -1.03 -1.60
C ASP A 45 2.53 0.36 -2.21
N SER A 46 3.34 1.15 -1.49
CA SER A 46 3.77 2.48 -1.94
C SER A 46 4.52 2.41 -3.27
N LEU A 47 5.41 1.42 -3.43
CA LEU A 47 6.13 1.18 -4.68
C LEU A 47 5.17 0.82 -5.83
N LEU A 48 4.18 -0.04 -5.58
CA LEU A 48 3.16 -0.36 -6.58
C LEU A 48 2.41 0.90 -7.04
N TYR A 49 2.02 1.79 -6.12
CA TYR A 49 1.38 3.06 -6.50
C TYR A 49 2.27 3.97 -7.35
N ILE A 50 3.58 4.02 -7.07
CA ILE A 50 4.55 4.75 -7.89
C ILE A 50 4.61 4.14 -9.31
N LEU A 51 4.69 2.82 -9.42
CA LEU A 51 4.73 2.14 -10.72
C LEU A 51 3.44 2.38 -11.51
N MET A 52 2.28 2.30 -10.87
CA MET A 52 0.99 2.59 -11.51
C MET A 52 0.88 4.04 -11.97
N TRP A 53 1.43 4.98 -11.19
CA TRP A 53 1.49 6.40 -11.54
C TRP A 53 2.37 6.64 -12.78
N VAL A 54 3.60 6.13 -12.78
CA VAL A 54 4.55 6.30 -13.89
C VAL A 54 4.05 5.65 -15.18
N THR A 55 3.49 4.44 -15.07
CA THR A 55 2.99 3.68 -16.23
C THR A 55 1.59 4.10 -16.69
N GLN A 56 0.95 5.05 -15.99
CA GLN A 56 -0.46 5.43 -16.22
C GLN A 56 -1.41 4.22 -16.24
N SER A 57 -1.07 3.16 -15.48
CA SER A 57 -1.76 1.86 -15.49
C SER A 57 -2.87 1.76 -14.44
N LEU A 58 -3.36 2.91 -13.98
CA LEU A 58 -4.39 2.92 -12.95
C LEU A 58 -5.65 2.25 -13.52
N PRO A 59 -6.11 1.17 -12.89
CA PRO A 59 -7.33 0.50 -13.31
C PRO A 59 -8.51 1.48 -13.25
N ASP A 60 -9.48 1.30 -14.14
CA ASP A 60 -10.67 2.13 -14.16
C ASP A 60 -11.35 2.10 -12.79
N HIS A 61 -11.70 3.31 -12.30
CA HIS A 61 -12.04 3.64 -10.92
C HIS A 61 -13.12 2.76 -10.24
N HIS A 62 -13.85 1.97 -11.03
CA HIS A 62 -14.97 1.14 -10.60
C HIS A 62 -14.57 -0.28 -10.13
N ASN A 63 -13.58 -0.93 -10.75
CA ASN A 63 -13.30 -2.35 -10.44
C ASN A 63 -12.24 -2.52 -9.35
N TRP A 64 -11.22 -1.64 -9.30
CA TRP A 64 -10.18 -1.72 -8.26
C TRP A 64 -10.67 -1.23 -6.89
N LYS A 65 -11.63 -0.30 -6.86
CA LYS A 65 -12.33 0.13 -5.63
C LYS A 65 -13.10 -1.03 -5.00
N GLN A 66 -13.64 -1.97 -5.78
CA GLN A 66 -14.45 -3.07 -5.25
C GLN A 66 -13.61 -4.23 -4.67
N GLY A 67 -12.41 -4.47 -5.20
CA GLY A 67 -11.50 -5.51 -4.71
C GLY A 67 -10.54 -5.05 -3.61
N LEU A 68 -9.98 -3.83 -3.74
CA LEU A 68 -8.95 -3.31 -2.82
C LEU A 68 -9.51 -2.31 -1.78
N LEU A 69 -10.54 -1.53 -2.14
CA LEU A 69 -11.05 -0.40 -1.34
C LEU A 69 -12.46 -0.65 -0.76
N ARG A 70 -12.93 -1.90 -0.69
CA ARG A 70 -14.31 -2.20 -0.28
C ARG A 70 -14.66 -1.71 1.13
N ASN A 71 -13.65 -1.41 1.95
CA ASN A 71 -13.79 -0.93 3.32
C ASN A 71 -13.16 0.45 3.57
N GLY A 72 -12.61 1.13 2.56
CA GLY A 72 -11.91 2.40 2.76
C GLY A 72 -12.87 3.52 3.12
N THR A 73 -12.56 4.25 4.20
CA THR A 73 -13.26 5.51 4.51
C THR A 73 -12.98 6.55 3.41
N GLY A 74 -13.68 7.69 3.41
CA GLY A 74 -13.52 8.76 2.40
C GLY A 74 -12.10 9.28 2.20
N LYS A 75 -11.13 8.90 3.05
CA LYS A 75 -9.69 9.18 2.88
C LYS A 75 -9.03 8.38 1.76
N SER A 76 -9.62 7.27 1.31
CA SER A 76 -9.20 6.55 0.10
C SER A 76 -9.35 7.39 -1.18
N ASP A 77 -10.20 8.43 -1.16
CA ASP A 77 -10.29 9.42 -2.25
C ASP A 77 -9.05 10.31 -2.34
N SER A 78 -8.13 10.29 -1.37
CA SER A 78 -6.83 10.97 -1.51
C SER A 78 -5.95 10.36 -2.60
N LYS A 79 -6.27 9.16 -3.11
CA LYS A 79 -5.63 8.57 -4.31
C LYS A 79 -6.23 9.04 -5.63
N VAL A 80 -7.27 9.89 -5.62
CA VAL A 80 -7.86 10.50 -6.84
C VAL A 80 -6.84 11.28 -7.66
N PHE A 81 -5.76 11.78 -7.03
CA PHE A 81 -4.63 12.39 -7.74
C PHE A 81 -4.05 11.46 -8.80
N LEU A 82 -3.89 10.18 -8.49
CA LEU A 82 -3.37 9.18 -9.41
C LEU A 82 -4.30 9.11 -10.65
N ALA A 83 -5.61 9.01 -10.44
CA ALA A 83 -6.59 8.85 -11.52
C ALA A 83 -6.74 10.08 -12.43
N ARG A 84 -6.45 11.29 -11.92
CA ARG A 84 -6.69 12.56 -12.63
C ARG A 84 -5.69 12.81 -13.78
N GLN A 85 -4.59 12.07 -13.87
CA GLN A 85 -3.57 12.29 -14.90
C GLN A 85 -3.88 11.69 -16.28
N LYS A 86 -4.92 10.84 -16.41
CA LYS A 86 -5.28 10.09 -17.64
C LYS A 86 -5.66 10.94 -18.87
N GLY A 87 -5.47 12.26 -18.84
CA GLY A 87 -5.95 13.20 -19.89
C GLY A 87 -4.92 14.18 -20.47
N ALA A 88 -3.68 14.24 -19.96
CA ALA A 88 -2.72 15.28 -20.41
C ALA A 88 -1.61 14.78 -21.35
N THR A 89 -1.34 13.48 -21.38
CA THR A 89 -0.31 12.87 -22.22
C THR A 89 -0.86 11.58 -22.82
N GLY A 90 -0.60 11.33 -24.11
CA GLY A 90 -0.94 10.05 -24.74
C GLY A 90 -0.30 8.86 -24.00
N PRO A 91 -0.66 7.61 -24.35
CA PRO A 91 -0.06 6.44 -23.73
C PRO A 91 1.47 6.51 -23.84
N LEU A 92 2.15 6.45 -22.71
CA LEU A 92 3.62 6.40 -22.65
C LEU A 92 4.06 5.01 -23.07
N THR A 93 4.27 4.83 -24.37
CA THR A 93 4.66 3.54 -24.96
C THR A 93 5.97 2.99 -24.38
N GLU A 94 6.82 3.87 -23.85
CA GLU A 94 8.10 3.57 -23.22
C GLU A 94 7.95 2.71 -21.95
N PHE A 95 6.76 2.70 -21.34
CA PHE A 95 6.48 1.97 -20.10
C PHE A 95 5.57 0.75 -20.31
N GLU A 96 5.19 0.41 -21.54
CA GLU A 96 4.32 -0.75 -21.81
C GLU A 96 4.96 -2.06 -21.33
N GLN A 97 6.28 -2.19 -21.50
CA GLN A 97 6.98 -3.37 -21.01
C GLN A 97 7.02 -3.40 -19.48
N LEU A 98 7.32 -2.28 -18.81
CA LEU A 98 7.28 -2.20 -17.35
C LEU A 98 5.87 -2.51 -16.80
N LYS A 99 4.82 -2.06 -17.50
CA LYS A 99 3.44 -2.36 -17.16
C LYS A 99 3.15 -3.85 -17.24
N ALA A 100 3.54 -4.49 -18.34
CA ALA A 100 3.31 -5.91 -18.57
C ALA A 100 4.13 -6.81 -17.64
N ASP A 101 5.40 -6.47 -17.44
CA ASP A 101 6.35 -7.31 -16.72
C ASP A 101 6.26 -7.10 -15.20
N TRP A 102 5.96 -5.89 -14.72
CA TRP A 102 5.96 -5.57 -13.29
C TRP A 102 4.58 -5.21 -12.76
N VAL A 103 3.90 -4.21 -13.34
CA VAL A 103 2.66 -3.69 -12.74
C VAL A 103 1.53 -4.73 -12.76
N ALA A 104 1.30 -5.41 -13.89
CA ALA A 104 0.22 -6.38 -13.99
C ALA A 104 0.40 -7.56 -13.02
N PRO A 105 1.57 -8.22 -12.93
CA PRO A 105 1.80 -9.27 -11.94
C PRO A 105 1.65 -8.80 -10.49
N LEU A 106 2.14 -7.61 -10.16
CA LEU A 106 2.03 -7.05 -8.81
C LEU A 106 0.59 -6.71 -8.44
N ILE A 107 -0.22 -6.19 -9.38
CA ILE A 107 -1.66 -5.98 -9.15
C ILE A 107 -2.35 -7.31 -8.87
N THR A 108 -2.04 -8.37 -9.64
CA THR A 108 -2.59 -9.70 -9.40
C THR A 108 -2.22 -10.23 -8.01
N LEU A 109 -0.93 -10.17 -7.66
CA LEU A 109 -0.43 -10.58 -6.34
C LEU A 109 -1.16 -9.85 -5.20
N TRP A 110 -1.36 -8.53 -5.32
CA TRP A 110 -2.05 -7.73 -4.31
C TRP A 110 -3.53 -8.10 -4.17
N CYS A 111 -4.21 -8.26 -5.31
CA CYS A 111 -5.62 -8.64 -5.34
C CYS A 111 -5.84 -10.01 -4.69
N ASP A 112 -4.99 -10.99 -5.01
CA ASP A 112 -5.08 -12.34 -4.46
C ASP A 112 -4.86 -12.33 -2.94
N ALA A 113 -3.81 -11.64 -2.46
CA ALA A 113 -3.52 -11.53 -1.03
C ALA A 113 -4.64 -10.85 -0.23
N MET A 114 -5.26 -9.82 -0.80
CA MET A 114 -6.38 -9.12 -0.17
C MET A 114 -7.66 -9.97 -0.18
N PHE A 115 -7.92 -10.69 -1.26
CA PHE A 115 -9.04 -11.62 -1.36
C PHE A 115 -8.90 -12.75 -0.33
N ASP A 116 -7.70 -13.32 -0.16
CA ASP A 116 -7.43 -14.38 0.80
C ASP A 116 -7.53 -13.89 2.25
N ARG A 117 -7.03 -12.67 2.54
CA ARG A 117 -7.26 -12.00 3.83
C ARG A 117 -8.76 -11.89 4.13
N GLU A 118 -9.57 -11.40 3.19
CA GLU A 118 -11.02 -11.24 3.36
C GLU A 118 -11.70 -12.60 3.60
N HIS A 119 -11.24 -13.65 2.93
CA HIS A 119 -11.72 -15.01 3.15
C HIS A 119 -11.33 -15.57 4.51
N ALA A 120 -10.12 -15.29 4.99
CA ALA A 120 -9.67 -15.66 6.33
C ALA A 120 -10.52 -14.95 7.40
N GLU A 121 -10.75 -13.64 7.25
CA GLU A 121 -11.58 -12.84 8.18
C GLU A 121 -12.99 -13.41 8.34
N ARG A 122 -13.61 -13.85 7.24
CA ARG A 122 -14.98 -14.38 7.27
C ARG A 122 -15.11 -15.79 7.84
N ARG A 123 -14.10 -16.63 7.65
CA ARG A 123 -14.23 -18.09 7.82
C ARG A 123 -13.36 -18.64 8.95
N ASP A 124 -12.28 -17.97 9.29
CA ASP A 124 -11.35 -18.46 10.28
C ASP A 124 -11.65 -17.89 11.68
N LYS A 125 -11.89 -18.80 12.63
CA LYS A 125 -12.06 -18.43 14.05
C LYS A 125 -10.78 -17.84 14.65
N ASN A 126 -9.64 -18.05 14.00
CA ASN A 126 -8.33 -17.58 14.41
C ASN A 126 -7.85 -16.36 13.62
N PHE A 127 -8.75 -15.56 13.03
CA PHE A 127 -8.35 -14.32 12.37
C PHE A 127 -7.56 -13.37 13.29
N ALA A 128 -7.76 -13.45 14.61
CA ALA A 128 -6.96 -12.73 15.60
C ALA A 128 -5.46 -13.08 15.59
N THR A 129 -5.08 -14.25 15.09
CA THR A 129 -3.69 -14.68 14.91
C THR A 129 -3.27 -14.71 13.45
N TYR A 130 -4.05 -14.10 12.56
CA TYR A 130 -3.70 -13.99 11.15
C TYR A 130 -2.40 -13.20 11.00
N ASP A 131 -1.53 -13.63 10.09
CA ASP A 131 -0.33 -12.88 9.78
C ASP A 131 -0.69 -11.62 8.97
N HIS A 132 -1.02 -10.56 9.70
CA HIS A 132 -1.27 -9.26 9.11
C HIS A 132 -0.01 -8.67 8.48
N ALA A 133 1.19 -8.98 9.00
CA ALA A 133 2.45 -8.42 8.55
C ALA A 133 2.70 -8.73 7.06
N THR A 134 2.39 -9.94 6.63
CA THR A 134 2.63 -10.44 5.27
C THR A 134 1.37 -10.87 4.53
N LEU A 135 0.18 -10.61 5.10
CA LEU A 135 -1.09 -11.15 4.60
C LEU A 135 -1.06 -12.68 4.42
N GLY A 136 -0.72 -13.41 5.48
CA GLY A 136 -0.71 -14.87 5.45
C GLY A 136 0.44 -15.47 4.64
N GLY A 137 1.55 -14.75 4.49
CA GLY A 137 2.72 -15.15 3.71
C GLY A 137 2.68 -14.75 2.23
N GLN A 138 1.63 -14.07 1.77
CA GLN A 138 1.45 -13.77 0.36
C GLN A 138 2.15 -12.50 -0.10
N LEU A 139 2.23 -11.48 0.75
CA LEU A 139 2.95 -10.23 0.49
C LEU A 139 4.23 -10.16 1.32
N THR A 140 5.29 -10.73 0.76
CA THR A 140 6.66 -10.64 1.27
C THR A 140 7.54 -9.99 0.20
N PHE A 141 8.76 -9.57 0.57
CA PHE A 141 9.74 -9.13 -0.42
C PHE A 141 10.04 -10.24 -1.45
N GLN A 142 10.08 -11.50 -0.99
CA GLN A 142 10.36 -12.63 -1.86
C GLN A 142 9.25 -12.83 -2.91
N THR A 143 8.00 -12.93 -2.49
CA THR A 143 6.87 -13.13 -3.41
C THR A 143 6.68 -11.96 -4.35
N PHE A 144 7.01 -10.74 -3.91
CA PHE A 144 7.06 -9.54 -4.74
C PHE A 144 8.09 -9.69 -5.87
N MET A 145 9.34 -10.03 -5.53
CA MET A 145 10.42 -10.17 -6.51
C MET A 145 10.17 -11.34 -7.47
N GLU A 146 9.62 -12.44 -6.97
CA GLU A 146 9.20 -13.58 -7.79
C GLU A 146 8.11 -13.19 -8.80
N ALA A 147 7.12 -12.39 -8.38
CA ALA A 147 6.04 -11.94 -9.26
C ALA A 147 6.55 -11.12 -10.45
N ILE A 148 7.57 -10.29 -10.24
CA ILE A 148 8.21 -9.49 -11.30
C ILE A 148 9.40 -10.19 -11.98
N LYS A 149 9.69 -11.44 -11.59
CA LYS A 149 10.77 -12.29 -12.12
C LYS A 149 12.17 -11.68 -11.96
N GLU A 150 12.36 -10.87 -10.92
CA GLU A 150 13.66 -10.30 -10.60
C GLU A 150 14.41 -11.19 -9.60
N ALA A 151 15.73 -11.29 -9.79
CA ALA A 151 16.55 -12.10 -8.91
C ALA A 151 16.73 -11.42 -7.56
N ILE A 152 16.59 -12.19 -6.48
CA ILE A 152 16.95 -11.72 -5.14
C ILE A 152 18.43 -12.03 -4.93
N GLU A 153 19.22 -10.98 -4.74
CA GLU A 153 20.59 -11.15 -4.29
C GLU A 153 20.57 -11.90 -2.95
N LYS A 154 21.27 -13.03 -2.87
CA LYS A 154 21.21 -13.94 -1.71
C LYS A 154 21.58 -13.26 -0.39
N GLU A 155 22.31 -12.15 -0.45
CA GLU A 155 22.70 -11.33 0.69
C GLU A 155 21.50 -10.62 1.35
N LEU A 156 20.43 -10.34 0.59
CA LEU A 156 19.21 -9.69 1.08
C LEU A 156 18.24 -10.63 1.79
N LEU A 157 18.43 -11.96 1.67
CA LEU A 157 17.60 -12.98 2.33
C LEU A 157 18.22 -13.50 3.64
N ALA A 158 19.44 -13.07 3.97
CA ALA A 158 20.20 -13.55 5.12
C ALA A 158 20.12 -12.64 6.36
N GLY A 159 19.30 -11.58 6.29
CA GLY A 159 19.12 -10.58 7.36
C GLY A 159 18.02 -10.93 8.34
#